data_AF-A0A7U9XJK2-F1
#
_entry.id   AF-A0A7U9XJK2-F1
#
_cell.length_a   1.000
_cell.length_b   1.000
_cell.length_c   1.000
_cell.angle_alpha   90.00
_cell.angle_beta   90.00
_cell.angle_gamma   90.00
#
_symmetry.space_group_name_H-M   'P 1'
#
loop_
_entity.id
_entity.type
_entity.pdbx_description
1 polymer ?
#
loop_
_entity_poly.entity_id
_entity_poly.type
_entity_poly.pdbx_seq_one_letter_code
_entity_poly.pdbx_strand_id
1 'polypeptide(L)'
;MGKSNYYHYFVEGSTEEKIINLLKTDMQLIRPGKVQVFNVVEQKFTKPRFMSIKNGTTVVLVFDTDTGKISTLLDNIKFLGKIGAIVEVLCITQVRNLEDELMRSCSINQIKELTGSKTNADFKRDLLKSSNLSRILLKFGFDFEKFWTQNDTNEYKEIENKSYKIKLKNHKK
;
A
#
# COMPACT_ATOMS: atom_id res chain seq x y z
N MET A 1 23.73 -13.77 -13.15
CA MET A 1 23.57 -12.70 -12.12
C MET A 1 22.09 -12.51 -11.88
N GLY A 2 21.56 -12.96 -10.75
CA GLY A 2 20.14 -12.73 -10.41
C GLY A 2 19.91 -11.24 -10.23
N LYS A 3 19.00 -10.63 -11.01
CA LYS A 3 18.56 -9.26 -10.77
C LYS A 3 17.87 -9.23 -9.40
N SER A 4 18.55 -8.70 -8.39
CA SER A 4 17.92 -8.41 -7.11
C SER A 4 16.97 -7.23 -7.30
N ASN A 5 15.66 -7.51 -7.40
CA ASN A 5 14.65 -6.45 -7.45
C ASN A 5 14.36 -5.99 -6.02
N TYR A 6 14.88 -4.81 -5.66
CA TYR A 6 14.56 -4.18 -4.38
C TYR A 6 13.19 -3.52 -4.47
N TYR A 7 12.40 -3.56 -3.39
CA TYR A 7 11.13 -2.84 -3.31
C TYR A 7 11.20 -1.75 -2.24
N HIS A 8 10.65 -0.59 -2.55
CA HIS A 8 10.48 0.51 -1.61
C HIS A 8 9.05 1.06 -1.69
N TYR A 9 8.29 0.85 -0.63
CA TYR A 9 6.91 1.27 -0.48
C TYR A 9 6.84 2.65 0.17
N PHE A 10 6.13 3.58 -0.47
CA PHE A 10 5.68 4.83 0.12
C PHE A 10 4.19 4.75 0.38
N VAL A 11 3.78 5.06 1.60
CA VAL A 11 2.40 4.97 2.08
C VAL A 11 2.01 6.26 2.79
N GLU A 12 0.71 6.57 2.85
CA GLU A 12 0.24 7.84 3.41
C GLU A 12 0.40 7.96 4.92
N GLY A 13 0.13 6.88 5.65
CA GLY A 13 0.11 6.87 7.10
C GLY A 13 0.64 5.59 7.74
N SER A 14 0.64 5.59 9.06
CA SER A 14 1.12 4.47 9.87
C SER A 14 0.23 3.23 9.77
N THR A 15 -1.07 3.41 9.48
CA THR A 15 -2.03 2.29 9.32
C THR A 15 -1.65 1.46 8.10
N GLU A 16 -1.39 2.12 6.97
CA GLU A 16 -0.94 1.51 5.72
C GLU A 16 0.45 0.89 5.90
N GLU A 17 1.36 1.58 6.58
CA GLU A 17 2.68 1.04 6.91
C GLU A 17 2.56 -0.29 7.66
N LYS A 18 1.67 -0.36 8.66
CA LYS A 18 1.43 -1.57 9.42
C LYS A 18 0.86 -2.70 8.57
N ILE A 19 -0.11 -2.40 7.70
CA ILE A 19 -0.68 -3.39 6.77
C ILE A 19 0.36 -3.90 5.77
N ILE A 20 1.15 -3.01 5.15
CA ILE A 20 2.21 -3.41 4.22
C ILE A 20 3.26 -4.27 4.92
N ASN A 21 3.67 -3.90 6.14
CA ASN A 21 4.59 -4.72 6.92
C ASN A 21 4.00 -6.10 7.20
N LEU A 22 2.75 -6.18 7.67
CA LEU A 22 2.05 -7.45 7.88
C LEU A 22 2.02 -8.33 6.62
N LEU A 23 1.63 -7.75 5.49
CA LEU A 23 1.50 -8.46 4.21
C LEU A 23 2.84 -8.97 3.69
N LYS A 24 3.93 -8.20 3.86
CA LYS A 24 5.25 -8.56 3.36
C LYS A 24 6.03 -9.49 4.30
N THR A 25 5.78 -9.47 5.61
CA THR A 25 6.53 -10.27 6.60
C THR A 25 5.74 -11.46 7.13
N ASP A 26 4.59 -11.20 7.73
CA ASP A 26 3.87 -12.20 8.55
C ASP A 26 3.03 -13.10 7.66
N MET A 27 2.38 -12.51 6.65
CA MET A 27 1.54 -13.23 5.70
C MET A 27 2.30 -13.61 4.42
N GLN A 28 3.41 -12.94 4.12
CA GLN A 28 4.24 -13.19 2.93
C GLN A 28 3.44 -13.21 1.63
N LEU A 29 2.48 -12.30 1.50
CA LEU A 29 1.59 -12.17 0.35
C LEU A 29 2.11 -11.18 -0.70
N ILE A 30 3.05 -10.30 -0.32
CA ILE A 30 3.67 -9.32 -1.22
C ILE A 30 5.18 -9.34 -1.14
N ARG A 31 5.83 -8.77 -2.15
CA ARG A 31 7.29 -8.64 -2.23
C ARG A 31 7.87 -7.97 -0.97
N PRO A 32 8.96 -8.50 -0.39
CA PRO A 32 9.63 -7.85 0.73
C PRO A 32 10.30 -6.55 0.27
N GLY A 33 10.29 -5.53 1.12
CA GLY A 33 10.87 -4.23 0.80
C GLY A 33 10.86 -3.24 1.97
N LYS A 34 11.54 -2.11 1.81
CA LYS A 34 11.50 -1.01 2.77
C LYS A 34 10.15 -0.32 2.69
N VAL A 35 9.60 0.10 3.83
CA VAL A 35 8.36 0.88 3.89
C VAL A 35 8.69 2.23 4.51
N GLN A 36 8.10 3.29 3.99
CA GLN A 36 8.30 4.64 4.47
C GLN A 36 6.99 5.43 4.37
N VAL A 37 6.58 6.03 5.49
CA VAL A 37 5.44 6.96 5.50
C VAL A 37 5.83 8.25 4.78
N PHE A 38 5.14 8.54 3.69
CA PHE A 38 5.24 9.74 2.88
C PHE A 38 3.99 9.84 2.01
N ASN A 39 3.12 10.80 2.30
CA ASN A 39 1.93 11.01 1.49
C ASN A 39 2.31 11.59 0.11
N VAL A 40 2.23 10.75 -0.92
CA VAL A 40 2.66 11.05 -2.30
C VAL A 40 1.69 11.92 -3.09
N VAL A 41 0.45 12.05 -2.61
CA VAL A 41 -0.59 12.91 -3.20
C VAL A 41 -0.52 14.33 -2.62
N GLU A 42 0.03 14.50 -1.42
CA GLU A 42 0.17 15.81 -0.78
C GLU A 42 1.58 16.40 -0.80
N GLN A 43 2.63 15.55 -0.81
CA GLN A 43 4.01 15.99 -0.66
C GLN A 43 4.85 15.67 -1.90
N LYS A 44 5.72 16.61 -2.28
CA LYS A 44 6.66 16.41 -3.39
C LYS A 44 7.96 15.77 -2.94
N PHE A 45 8.44 14.80 -3.72
CA PHE A 45 9.74 14.19 -3.50
C PHE A 45 10.89 15.18 -3.73
N THR A 46 11.98 14.96 -3.00
CA THR A 46 13.22 15.74 -3.14
C THR A 46 14.40 14.82 -3.43
N LYS A 47 15.40 15.33 -4.17
CA LYS A 47 16.61 14.58 -4.55
C LYS A 47 17.32 13.90 -3.37
N PRO A 48 17.52 14.55 -2.21
CA PRO A 48 18.25 13.95 -1.09
C PRO A 48 17.65 12.61 -0.61
N ARG A 49 16.33 12.44 -0.73
CA ARG A 49 15.63 11.23 -0.29
C ARG A 49 16.05 9.97 -1.08
N PHE A 50 16.61 10.15 -2.27
CA PHE A 50 16.98 9.06 -3.19
C PHE A 50 18.49 8.90 -3.35
N MET A 51 19.31 9.68 -2.64
CA MET A 51 20.77 9.58 -2.73
C MET A 51 21.30 8.20 -2.30
N SER A 52 20.59 7.51 -1.39
CA SER A 52 20.95 6.18 -0.88
C SER A 52 20.08 5.05 -1.41
N ILE A 53 19.24 5.30 -2.43
CA ILE A 53 18.40 4.24 -3.00
C ILE A 53 19.28 3.21 -3.72
N LYS A 54 19.00 1.93 -3.50
CA LYS A 54 19.76 0.85 -4.14
C LYS A 54 19.47 0.82 -5.64
N ASN A 55 20.49 0.58 -6.46
CA ASN A 55 20.30 0.36 -7.88
C ASN A 55 19.42 -0.88 -8.12
N GLY A 56 18.48 -0.80 -9.06
CA GLY A 56 17.53 -1.88 -9.30
C GLY A 56 16.29 -1.85 -8.41
N THR A 57 15.91 -0.68 -7.88
CA THR A 57 14.74 -0.55 -6.98
C THR A 57 13.45 -0.31 -7.77
N THR A 58 12.42 -1.09 -7.48
CA THR A 58 11.02 -0.78 -7.82
C THR A 58 10.42 0.06 -6.69
N VAL A 59 9.94 1.25 -7.01
CA VAL A 59 9.22 2.10 -6.07
C VAL A 59 7.73 1.83 -6.19
N VAL A 60 7.06 1.63 -5.05
CA VAL A 60 5.62 1.37 -4.96
C VAL A 60 4.98 2.52 -4.20
N LEU A 61 4.04 3.21 -4.84
CA LEU A 61 3.25 4.29 -4.26
C LEU A 61 1.87 3.75 -3.92
N VAL A 62 1.51 3.77 -2.65
CA VAL A 62 0.19 3.34 -2.16
C VAL A 62 -0.52 4.57 -1.61
N PHE A 63 -1.70 4.88 -2.15
CA PHE A 63 -2.42 6.12 -1.83
C PHE A 63 -3.94 5.95 -1.98
N ASP A 64 -4.66 6.77 -1.23
CA ASP A 64 -6.11 6.86 -1.20
C ASP A 64 -6.60 7.73 -2.37
N THR A 65 -7.73 7.33 -2.98
CA THR A 65 -8.27 8.04 -4.15
C THR A 65 -9.27 9.14 -3.78
N ASP A 66 -9.55 9.36 -2.48
CA ASP A 66 -10.46 10.40 -2.00
C ASP A 66 -9.82 11.79 -1.86
N THR A 67 -8.50 11.91 -2.06
CA THR A 67 -7.76 13.18 -1.97
C THR A 67 -7.55 13.81 -3.35
N GLY A 68 -8.08 15.02 -3.60
CA GLY A 68 -8.12 15.60 -4.95
C GLY A 68 -6.85 16.33 -5.43
N LYS A 69 -5.68 15.71 -5.33
CA LYS A 69 -4.38 16.33 -5.69
C LYS A 69 -3.55 15.50 -6.66
N ILE A 70 -4.18 14.99 -7.73
CA ILE A 70 -3.52 14.16 -8.75
C ILE A 70 -2.25 14.80 -9.36
N SER A 71 -2.19 16.13 -9.48
CA SER A 71 -1.04 16.83 -10.07
C SER A 71 0.26 16.60 -9.29
N THR A 72 0.20 16.55 -7.96
CA THR A 72 1.37 16.28 -7.10
C THR A 72 1.87 14.85 -7.30
N LEU A 73 0.95 13.90 -7.40
CA LEU A 73 1.28 12.51 -7.67
C LEU A 73 1.95 12.34 -9.05
N LEU A 74 1.41 12.98 -10.08
CA LEU A 74 1.98 12.93 -11.44
C LEU A 74 3.38 13.55 -11.49
N ASP A 75 3.60 14.69 -10.82
CA ASP A 75 4.91 15.30 -10.67
C ASP A 75 5.90 14.34 -9.98
N ASN A 76 5.46 13.65 -8.92
CA ASN A 76 6.24 12.66 -8.20
C ASN A 76 6.61 11.45 -9.08
N ILE A 77 5.65 10.90 -9.82
CA ILE A 77 5.90 9.78 -10.76
C ILE A 77 6.93 10.20 -11.80
N LYS A 78 6.78 11.39 -12.39
CA LYS A 78 7.74 11.94 -13.37
C LYS A 78 9.12 12.18 -12.76
N PHE A 79 9.18 12.64 -11.51
CA PHE A 79 10.44 12.82 -10.79
C PHE A 79 11.15 11.49 -10.56
N LEU A 80 10.43 10.48 -10.07
CA LEU A 80 10.98 9.14 -9.81
C LEU A 80 11.48 8.47 -11.08
N GLY A 81 10.76 8.62 -12.20
CA GLY A 81 11.16 8.08 -13.51
C GLY A 81 12.47 8.64 -14.06
N LYS A 82 12.98 9.75 -13.50
CA LYS A 82 14.29 10.33 -13.88
C LYS A 82 15.45 9.80 -13.04
N ILE A 83 15.19 9.04 -11.98
CA ILE A 83 16.22 8.51 -11.10
C ILE A 83 16.71 7.17 -11.67
N GLY A 84 17.96 7.14 -12.19
CA GLY A 84 18.49 5.96 -12.87
C GLY A 84 18.59 4.67 -12.03
N ALA A 85 18.58 4.79 -10.69
CA ALA A 85 18.56 3.63 -9.80
C ALA A 85 17.17 2.97 -9.68
N ILE A 86 16.10 3.68 -10.06
CA ILE A 86 14.72 3.19 -10.04
C ILE A 86 14.41 2.55 -11.38
N VAL A 87 14.03 1.26 -11.35
CA VAL A 87 13.70 0.50 -12.57
C VAL A 87 12.24 0.58 -12.95
N GLU A 88 11.37 0.83 -11.97
CA GLU A 88 9.93 0.88 -12.17
C GLU A 88 9.26 1.68 -11.04
N VAL A 89 8.20 2.40 -11.38
CA VAL A 89 7.29 3.05 -10.44
C VAL A 89 5.92 2.40 -10.57
N LEU A 90 5.43 1.83 -9.47
CA LEU A 90 4.14 1.17 -9.37
C LEU A 90 3.18 2.03 -8.54
N CYS A 91 1.94 2.17 -9.02
CA CYS A 91 0.87 2.82 -8.30
C CYS A 91 -0.12 1.76 -7.81
N ILE A 92 -0.52 1.86 -6.55
CA ILE A 92 -1.57 1.03 -5.95
C ILE A 92 -2.60 2.00 -5.38
N THR A 93 -3.75 2.06 -6.03
CA THR A 93 -4.87 2.90 -5.63
C THR A 93 -5.69 2.18 -4.57
N GLN A 94 -5.99 2.87 -3.47
CA GLN A 94 -6.96 2.44 -2.48
C GLN A 94 -8.26 3.19 -2.78
N VAL A 95 -9.24 2.51 -3.37
CA VAL A 95 -10.44 3.20 -3.86
C VAL A 95 -11.24 3.69 -2.65
N ARG A 96 -11.36 5.02 -2.54
CA ARG A 96 -11.76 5.76 -1.32
C ARG A 96 -10.64 5.77 -0.29
N ASN A 97 -10.46 4.69 0.48
CA ASN A 97 -9.41 4.59 1.51
C ASN A 97 -9.07 3.14 1.90
N LEU A 98 -8.07 2.96 2.77
CA LEU A 98 -7.69 1.67 3.33
C LEU A 98 -8.83 0.93 4.04
N GLU A 99 -9.64 1.63 4.84
CA GLU A 99 -10.74 1.03 5.60
C GLU A 99 -11.75 0.37 4.66
N ASP A 100 -12.11 1.06 3.59
CA ASP A 100 -13.04 0.57 2.57
C ASP A 100 -12.45 -0.65 1.82
N GLU A 101 -11.14 -0.67 1.53
CA GLU A 101 -10.45 -1.84 0.98
C GLU A 101 -10.49 -3.05 1.95
N LEU A 102 -10.30 -2.81 3.25
CA LEU A 102 -10.36 -3.85 4.28
C LEU A 102 -11.78 -4.41 4.45
N MET A 103 -12.81 -3.57 4.41
CA MET A 103 -14.20 -4.03 4.46
C MET A 103 -14.58 -4.85 3.22
N ARG A 104 -14.07 -4.51 2.02
CA ARG A 104 -14.30 -5.31 0.79
C ARG A 104 -13.59 -6.66 0.81
N SER A 105 -12.45 -6.74 1.49
CA SER A 105 -11.61 -7.93 1.55
C SER A 105 -11.86 -8.79 2.78
N CYS A 106 -12.59 -8.30 3.79
CA CYS A 106 -12.95 -9.06 4.99
C CYS A 106 -14.48 -9.26 5.09
N SER A 107 -14.89 -10.25 5.87
CA SER A 107 -16.29 -10.54 6.16
C SER A 107 -16.80 -9.67 7.33
N ILE A 108 -16.75 -8.34 7.17
CA ILE A 108 -17.19 -7.35 8.17
C ILE A 108 -18.06 -6.28 7.53
N ASN A 109 -18.99 -5.71 8.29
CA ASN A 109 -19.85 -4.60 7.81
C ASN A 109 -19.32 -3.24 8.24
N GLN A 110 -18.60 -3.18 9.36
CA GLN A 110 -17.98 -1.97 9.89
C GLN A 110 -16.52 -2.21 10.23
N ILE A 111 -15.65 -1.26 9.89
CA ILE A 111 -14.20 -1.42 10.08
C ILE A 111 -13.79 -1.65 11.56
N LYS A 112 -14.54 -1.08 12.51
CA LYS A 112 -14.30 -1.28 13.95
C LYS A 112 -14.39 -2.75 14.38
N GLU A 113 -15.14 -3.59 13.65
CA GLU A 113 -15.28 -5.02 13.96
C GLU A 113 -13.94 -5.74 13.86
N LEU A 114 -13.08 -5.31 12.92
CA LEU A 114 -11.78 -5.94 12.69
C LEU A 114 -10.92 -5.88 13.96
N THR A 115 -10.89 -4.75 14.64
CA THR A 115 -10.08 -4.53 15.86
C THR A 115 -10.87 -4.67 17.16
N GLY A 116 -12.19 -4.89 17.09
CA GLY A 116 -13.08 -4.81 18.26
C GLY A 116 -13.17 -3.39 18.84
N SER A 117 -12.94 -2.37 18.02
CA SER A 117 -12.95 -0.97 18.43
C SER A 117 -14.36 -0.50 18.81
N LYS A 118 -14.42 0.48 19.72
CA LYS A 118 -15.69 1.09 20.16
C LYS A 118 -16.40 1.80 19.00
N THR A 119 -15.64 2.52 18.18
CA THR A 119 -16.14 3.27 17.03
C THR A 119 -15.26 3.06 15.81
N ASN A 120 -15.74 3.45 14.62
CA ASN A 120 -14.93 3.44 13.40
C ASN A 120 -13.75 4.43 13.49
N ALA A 121 -13.89 5.53 14.25
CA ALA A 121 -12.81 6.49 14.44
C ALA A 121 -11.66 5.93 15.31
N ASP A 122 -11.97 5.01 16.22
CA ASP A 122 -10.99 4.35 17.09
C ASP A 122 -10.14 3.30 16.36
N PHE A 123 -10.61 2.84 15.18
CA PHE A 123 -10.00 1.76 14.42
C PHE A 123 -8.50 1.97 14.18
N LYS A 124 -8.07 3.11 13.63
CA LYS A 124 -6.66 3.34 13.28
C LYS A 124 -5.76 3.16 14.51
N ARG A 125 -6.14 3.76 15.64
CA ARG A 125 -5.39 3.64 16.91
C ARG A 125 -5.29 2.18 17.37
N ASP A 126 -6.39 1.46 17.34
CA ASP A 126 -6.45 0.10 17.88
C ASP A 126 -5.75 -0.90 16.93
N LEU A 127 -5.83 -0.68 15.61
CA LEU A 127 -5.07 -1.44 14.62
C LEU A 127 -3.56 -1.28 14.86
N LEU A 128 -3.09 -0.05 15.10
CA LEU A 128 -1.68 0.23 15.40
C LEU A 128 -1.19 -0.44 16.69
N LYS A 129 -2.06 -0.69 17.66
CA LYS A 129 -1.73 -1.42 18.89
C LYS A 129 -1.80 -2.95 18.76
N SER A 130 -2.51 -3.46 17.76
CA SER A 130 -2.72 -4.90 17.60
C SER A 130 -1.42 -5.67 17.30
N SER A 131 -1.07 -6.63 18.14
CA SER A 131 0.09 -7.53 17.93
C SER A 131 -0.25 -8.79 17.13
N ASN A 132 -1.54 -9.09 16.92
CA ASN A 132 -2.03 -10.32 16.31
C ASN A 132 -2.84 -10.05 15.03
N LEU A 133 -2.50 -8.99 14.29
CA LEU A 133 -3.30 -8.50 13.17
C LEU A 133 -3.48 -9.55 12.04
N SER A 134 -2.49 -10.39 11.77
CA SER A 134 -2.60 -11.50 10.81
C SER A 134 -3.70 -12.49 11.19
N ARG A 135 -3.72 -12.93 12.45
CA ARG A 135 -4.76 -13.84 12.98
C ARG A 135 -6.14 -13.20 12.92
N ILE A 136 -6.22 -11.90 13.21
CA ILE A 136 -7.46 -11.13 13.13
C ILE A 136 -7.98 -11.08 11.70
N LEU A 137 -7.13 -10.71 10.72
CA LEU A 137 -7.51 -10.68 9.31
C LEU A 137 -8.03 -12.06 8.84
N LEU A 138 -7.30 -13.13 9.19
CA LEU A 138 -7.72 -14.49 8.85
C LEU A 138 -9.04 -14.89 9.51
N LYS A 139 -9.25 -14.52 10.79
CA LYS A 139 -10.51 -14.76 11.51
C LYS A 139 -11.69 -14.11 10.80
N PHE A 140 -11.50 -12.91 10.27
CA PHE A 140 -12.52 -12.19 9.51
C PHE A 140 -12.49 -12.53 8.01
N GLY A 141 -11.86 -13.65 7.61
CA GLY A 141 -11.93 -14.15 6.25
C GLY A 141 -11.26 -13.24 5.23
N PHE A 142 -10.16 -12.57 5.59
CA PHE A 142 -9.41 -11.71 4.69
C PHE A 142 -9.02 -12.44 3.39
N ASP A 143 -9.49 -11.90 2.28
CA ASP A 143 -9.28 -12.39 0.93
C ASP A 143 -8.40 -11.42 0.15
N PHE A 144 -7.12 -11.80 0.00
CA PHE A 144 -6.13 -10.98 -0.69
C PHE A 144 -6.39 -10.85 -2.20
N GLU A 145 -7.17 -11.76 -2.79
CA GLU A 145 -7.59 -11.65 -4.20
C GLU A 145 -8.63 -10.55 -4.39
N LYS A 146 -9.31 -10.10 -3.32
CA LYS A 146 -10.21 -8.94 -3.34
C LYS A 146 -9.53 -7.63 -2.96
N PHE A 147 -8.39 -7.68 -2.28
CA PHE A 147 -7.68 -6.51 -1.79
C PHE A 147 -6.88 -5.81 -2.91
N TRP A 148 -7.02 -4.48 -3.04
CA TRP A 148 -6.35 -3.65 -4.06
C TRP A 148 -6.60 -4.10 -5.50
N THR A 149 -7.82 -4.50 -5.83
CA THR A 149 -8.17 -4.93 -7.21
C THR A 149 -8.97 -3.90 -7.98
N GLN A 150 -9.47 -2.87 -7.31
CA GLN A 150 -10.29 -1.84 -7.93
C GLN A 150 -9.39 -0.73 -8.51
N ASN A 151 -9.86 -0.17 -9.63
CA ASN A 151 -9.34 1.09 -10.16
C ASN A 151 -10.30 2.20 -9.76
N ASP A 152 -9.78 3.41 -9.58
CA ASP A 152 -10.62 4.58 -9.41
C ASP A 152 -11.40 4.88 -10.70
N THR A 153 -12.64 5.35 -10.56
CA THR A 153 -13.47 5.75 -11.71
C THR A 153 -13.64 7.27 -11.81
N ASN A 154 -12.98 8.02 -10.94
CA ASN A 154 -13.15 9.46 -10.77
C ASN A 154 -11.86 10.20 -11.15
N GLU A 155 -11.24 10.89 -10.20
CA GLU A 155 -10.08 11.75 -10.43
C GLU A 155 -8.83 10.97 -10.83
N TYR A 156 -8.68 9.73 -10.33
CA TYR A 156 -7.51 8.88 -10.56
C TYR A 156 -7.73 7.83 -11.64
N LYS A 157 -8.79 7.95 -12.46
CA LYS A 157 -9.15 6.98 -13.51
C LYS A 157 -8.05 6.65 -14.52
N GLU A 158 -7.09 7.55 -14.71
CA GLU A 158 -5.96 7.36 -15.63
C GLU A 158 -4.79 6.59 -15.00
N ILE A 159 -4.83 6.38 -13.68
CA ILE A 159 -3.80 5.65 -12.94
C ILE A 159 -4.25 4.20 -12.74
N GLU A 160 -3.64 3.30 -13.51
CA GLU A 160 -3.84 1.85 -13.35
C GLU A 160 -3.34 1.37 -11.98
N ASN A 161 -4.19 0.60 -11.28
CA ASN A 161 -3.80 -0.13 -10.09
C ASN A 161 -2.91 -1.34 -10.44
N LYS A 162 -1.63 -1.24 -10.11
CA LYS A 162 -0.59 -2.24 -10.42
C LYS A 162 -0.29 -3.17 -9.26
N SER A 163 -1.23 -3.36 -8.33
CA SER A 163 -1.05 -4.22 -7.16
C SER A 163 -0.60 -5.65 -7.54
N TYR A 164 -1.11 -6.19 -8.66
CA TYR A 164 -0.75 -7.52 -9.17
C TYR A 164 0.76 -7.75 -9.35
N LYS A 165 1.56 -6.70 -9.56
CA LYS A 165 3.02 -6.80 -9.71
C LYS A 165 3.76 -7.01 -8.40
N ILE A 166 3.15 -6.66 -7.27
CA ILE A 166 3.73 -6.88 -5.93
C ILE A 166 3.21 -8.16 -5.27
N LYS A 167 2.07 -8.69 -5.73
CA LYS A 167 1.46 -9.92 -5.19
C LYS A 167 2.36 -11.12 -5.46
N LEU A 168 2.58 -11.95 -4.45
CA LEU A 168 3.22 -13.24 -4.58
C LEU A 168 2.14 -14.25 -4.96
N LYS A 169 2.38 -15.02 -6.03
CA LYS A 169 1.48 -16.13 -6.36
C LYS A 169 1.49 -17.10 -5.19
N ASN A 170 0.31 -17.39 -4.63
CA ASN A 170 0.17 -18.37 -3.57
C ASN A 170 0.83 -19.68 -4.01
N HIS A 171 1.94 -20.04 -3.37
CA HIS A 171 2.28 -21.44 -3.23
C HIS A 171 1.18 -22.02 -2.37
N LYS A 172 0.17 -22.63 -3.00
CA LYS A 172 -0.73 -23.56 -2.31
C LYS A 172 0.19 -24.53 -1.55
N LYS A 173 0.23 -24.41 -0.22
CA LYS A 173 0.65 -25.51 0.64
C LYS A 173 -0.55 -26.42 0.79
#